data_AF-A0A0S2JBN4-F1
#
_entry.id   AF-A0A0S2JBN4-F1
#
_cell.length_a   1.000
_cell.length_b   1.000
_cell.length_c   1.000
_cell.angle_alpha   90.00
_cell.angle_beta   90.00
_cell.angle_gamma   90.00
#
_symmetry.space_group_name_H-M   'P 1'
#
loop_
_entity.id
_entity.type
_entity.pdbx_description
1 polymer ?
#
loop_
_entity_poly.entity_id
_entity_poly.type
_entity_poly.pdbx_seq_one_letter_code
_entity_poly.pdbx_strand_id
1 'polypeptide(L)'
;MGVAVRSKIKLSANELITNADIAMFEAKRLGRGRVIFYQADMHQILVHKQDIEDELADAISNQQLSLYLQPIHENKVLKGFEALSR
;
A
#
# COMPACT_ATOMS: atom_id res chain seq x y z
N MET A 1 -8.88 12.28 -9.54
CA MET A 1 -8.93 12.10 -11.00
C MET A 1 -7.66 11.38 -11.42
N GLY A 2 -7.76 10.30 -12.20
CA GLY A 2 -6.63 9.60 -12.79
C GLY A 2 -6.40 10.05 -14.22
N VAL A 3 -5.15 10.15 -14.65
CA VAL A 3 -4.78 10.56 -16.00
C VAL A 3 -3.71 9.60 -16.53
N ALA A 4 -3.92 9.03 -17.72
CA ALA A 4 -2.88 8.31 -18.44
C ALA A 4 -2.57 9.00 -19.76
N VAL A 5 -1.29 9.08 -20.11
CA VAL A 5 -0.82 9.78 -21.31
C VAL A 5 -0.06 8.80 -22.18
N ARG A 6 -0.46 8.73 -23.45
CA ARG A 6 0.27 7.96 -24.45
C ARG A 6 1.41 8.80 -25.02
N SER A 7 2.66 8.47 -24.70
CA SER A 7 3.84 9.16 -25.23
C SER A 7 4.65 8.24 -26.15
N LYS A 8 4.63 8.50 -27.47
CA LYS A 8 5.37 7.84 -28.59
C LYS A 8 5.34 6.29 -28.70
N ILE A 9 5.26 5.55 -27.60
CA ILE A 9 5.05 4.10 -27.49
C ILE A 9 3.64 3.76 -27.98
N LYS A 10 3.53 2.67 -28.75
CA LYS A 10 2.24 2.12 -29.19
C LYS A 10 1.57 1.40 -28.01
N LEU A 11 0.93 2.16 -27.12
CA LEU A 11 -0.08 1.62 -26.21
C LEU A 11 -1.38 1.41 -26.97
N SER A 12 -2.01 0.27 -26.75
CA SER A 12 -3.38 0.00 -27.17
C SER A 12 -4.37 0.88 -26.39
N ALA A 13 -5.59 1.02 -26.91
CA ALA A 13 -6.65 1.77 -26.22
C ALA A 13 -6.97 1.13 -24.86
N ASN A 14 -7.01 -0.20 -24.79
CA ASN A 14 -7.29 -0.92 -23.55
C ASN A 14 -6.22 -0.66 -22.48
N GLU A 15 -4.94 -0.72 -22.84
CA GLU A 15 -3.85 -0.43 -21.89
C GLU A 15 -3.93 1.01 -21.37
N LEU A 16 -4.29 1.98 -22.22
CA LEU A 16 -4.43 3.37 -21.79
C LEU A 16 -5.59 3.56 -20.81
N ILE A 17 -6.71 2.87 -21.03
CA ILE A 17 -7.87 2.87 -20.11
C ILE A 17 -7.47 2.25 -18.78
N THR A 18 -6.87 1.05 -18.80
CA THR A 18 -6.39 0.38 -17.58
C THR A 18 -5.43 1.27 -16.78
N ASN A 19 -4.50 1.94 -17.46
CA ASN A 19 -3.56 2.86 -16.81
C ASN A 19 -4.27 4.07 -16.18
N ALA A 20 -5.29 4.63 -16.84
CA ALA A 20 -6.08 5.72 -16.28
C ALA A 20 -6.89 5.28 -15.06
N ASP A 21 -7.42 4.06 -15.07
CA ASP A 21 -8.15 3.46 -13.95
C ASP A 21 -7.24 3.23 -12.73
N ILE A 22 -6.03 2.72 -12.95
CA ILE A 22 -5.01 2.58 -11.89
C ILE A 22 -4.69 3.94 -11.27
N ALA A 23 -4.44 4.96 -12.11
CA ALA A 23 -4.18 6.32 -11.63
C ALA A 23 -5.40 6.92 -10.89
N MET A 24 -6.62 6.56 -11.30
CA MET A 24 -7.84 7.00 -10.64
C MET A 24 -8.00 6.35 -9.27
N PHE A 25 -7.70 5.05 -9.16
CA PHE A 25 -7.71 4.33 -7.90
C PHE A 25 -6.74 4.98 -6.90
N GLU A 26 -5.50 5.25 -7.31
CA GLU A 26 -4.52 5.94 -6.47
C GLU A 26 -4.98 7.34 -6.07
N ALA A 27 -5.57 8.10 -6.99
CA ALA A 27 -6.15 9.39 -6.66
C ALA A 27 -7.27 9.31 -5.62
N LYS A 28 -8.11 8.24 -5.65
CA LYS A 28 -9.14 8.01 -4.63
C LYS A 28 -8.54 7.65 -3.28
N ARG A 29 -7.53 6.78 -3.26
CA ARG A 29 -6.83 6.33 -2.04
C ARG A 29 -6.17 7.49 -1.29
N LEU A 30 -5.55 8.43 -2.01
CA LEU A 30 -4.90 9.60 -1.43
C LEU A 30 -5.87 10.71 -0.99
N GLY A 31 -7.17 10.54 -1.22
CA GLY A 31 -8.22 11.47 -0.79
C GLY A 31 -8.71 12.42 -1.88
N ARG A 32 -9.69 13.26 -1.51
CA ARG A 32 -10.42 14.13 -2.45
C ARG A 32 -9.53 15.25 -3.02
N GLY A 33 -9.88 15.74 -4.21
CA GLY A 33 -9.27 16.92 -4.83
C GLY A 33 -7.91 16.68 -5.50
N ARG A 34 -7.51 15.42 -5.72
CA ARG A 34 -6.21 15.07 -6.31
C ARG A 34 -6.30 14.68 -7.78
N VAL A 35 -5.27 15.02 -8.54
CA VAL A 35 -5.03 14.53 -9.90
C VAL A 35 -3.73 13.72 -9.88
N ILE A 36 -3.78 12.48 -10.35
CA ILE A 36 -2.63 11.58 -10.39
C ILE A 36 -2.42 11.13 -11.83
N PHE A 37 -1.18 11.22 -12.29
CA PHE A 37 -0.77 10.67 -13.58
C PHE A 37 -0.28 9.25 -13.40
N TYR A 38 -0.64 8.35 -14.32
CA TYR A 38 -0.17 6.99 -14.31
C TYR A 38 1.37 6.94 -14.35
N GLN A 39 1.94 6.16 -13.44
CA GLN A 39 3.33 5.76 -13.42
C GLN A 39 3.41 4.23 -13.47
N ALA A 40 4.42 3.68 -14.14
CA ALA A 40 4.50 2.24 -14.39
C ALA A 40 4.61 1.38 -13.12
N ASP A 41 5.14 1.96 -12.04
CA ASP A 41 5.27 1.36 -10.71
C ASP A 41 3.93 1.28 -9.95
N MET A 42 2.93 2.10 -10.30
CA MET A 42 1.63 2.12 -9.59
C MET A 42 0.94 0.76 -9.60
N HIS A 43 1.02 0.02 -10.70
CA HIS A 43 0.43 -1.31 -10.77
C HIS A 43 1.11 -2.29 -9.80
N GLN A 44 2.44 -2.25 -9.72
CA GLN A 44 3.20 -3.11 -8.81
C GLN A 44 2.92 -2.74 -7.35
N ILE A 45 2.85 -1.45 -7.02
CA ILE A 45 2.51 -0.97 -5.68
C ILE A 45 1.10 -1.43 -5.29
N LEU A 46 0.14 -1.34 -6.23
CA LEU A 46 -1.23 -1.77 -5.99
C LEU A 46 -1.32 -3.28 -5.71
N VAL A 47 -0.70 -4.10 -6.55
CA VAL A 47 -0.66 -5.56 -6.37
C VAL A 47 0.01 -5.92 -5.06
N HIS A 48 1.19 -5.37 -4.77
CA HIS A 48 1.90 -5.68 -3.52
C HIS A 48 1.10 -5.29 -2.27
N LYS A 49 0.35 -4.19 -2.33
CA LYS A 49 -0.53 -3.78 -1.23
C LYS A 49 -1.69 -4.74 -1.05
N GLN A 50 -2.29 -5.21 -2.14
CA GLN A 50 -3.34 -6.23 -2.10
C GLN A 50 -2.80 -7.53 -1.50
N ASP A 51 -1.62 -7.98 -1.93
CA ASP A 51 -0.98 -9.18 -1.40
C ASP A 51 -0.75 -9.07 0.11
N ILE A 52 -0.23 -7.94 0.60
CA ILE A 52 -0.07 -7.69 2.05
C ILE A 52 -1.41 -7.71 2.79
N GLU A 53 -2.47 -7.14 2.20
CA GLU A 53 -3.80 -7.13 2.83
C GLU A 53 -4.37 -8.53 2.96
N ASP A 54 -4.22 -9.36 1.93
CA ASP A 54 -4.67 -10.75 1.91
C ASP A 54 -3.84 -11.60 2.91
N GLU A 55 -2.51 -11.47 2.89
CA GLU A 55 -1.62 -12.14 3.84
C GLU A 55 -1.92 -11.75 5.30
N LEU A 56 -2.20 -10.47 5.57
CA LEU A 56 -2.58 -10.02 6.92
C LEU A 56 -3.94 -10.59 7.36
N ALA A 57 -4.91 -10.63 6.45
CA ALA A 57 -6.23 -11.22 6.75
C ALA A 57 -6.09 -12.71 7.10
N ASP A 58 -5.29 -13.44 6.33
CA ASP A 58 -4.96 -14.84 6.58
C ASP A 58 -4.20 -15.01 7.89
N ALA A 59 -3.22 -14.16 8.17
CA ALA A 59 -2.44 -14.21 9.41
C ALA A 59 -3.30 -13.99 10.66
N ILE A 60 -4.29 -13.10 10.58
CA ILE A 60 -5.27 -12.89 11.66
C ILE A 60 -6.15 -14.13 11.82
N SER A 61 -6.72 -14.65 10.72
CA SER A 61 -7.61 -15.82 10.74
C SER A 61 -6.91 -17.07 11.30
N ASN A 62 -5.63 -17.22 10.98
CA ASN A 62 -4.81 -18.37 11.38
C ASN A 62 -4.01 -18.13 12.67
N GLN A 63 -4.24 -17.02 13.38
CA GLN A 63 -3.52 -16.66 14.62
C GLN A 63 -1.99 -16.68 14.48
N GLN A 64 -1.48 -16.25 13.32
CA GLN A 64 -0.06 -16.21 13.01
C GLN A 64 0.65 -14.95 13.52
N LEU A 65 -0.11 -13.97 14.02
CA LEU A 65 0.43 -12.78 14.65
C LEU A 65 0.80 -13.04 16.11
N SER A 66 1.97 -12.57 16.51
CA SER A 66 2.53 -12.75 17.84
C SER A 66 2.93 -11.42 18.49
N LEU A 67 2.78 -11.33 19.81
CA LEU A 67 3.09 -10.12 20.57
C LEU A 67 4.47 -10.22 21.21
N TYR A 68 5.34 -9.29 20.87
CA TYR A 68 6.64 -9.10 21.49
C TYR A 68 6.59 -7.89 22.43
N LEU A 69 7.27 -7.99 23.57
CA LEU A 69 7.35 -6.92 24.55
C LEU A 69 8.79 -6.41 24.64
N GLN A 70 9.03 -5.21 24.12
CA GLN A 70 10.34 -4.57 24.19
C GLN A 70 10.42 -3.67 25.43
N PRO A 71 11.38 -3.90 26.36
CA PRO A 71 11.48 -3.09 27.57
C PRO A 71 11.98 -1.67 27.27
N ILE A 72 11.31 -0.68 27.85
CA ILE A 72 11.71 0.74 27.79
C ILE A 72 12.42 1.09 29.10
N HIS A 73 13.67 1.53 28.99
CA HIS A 73 14.48 1.96 30.12
C HIS A 73 14.71 3.47 30.09
N GLU A 74 14.57 4.12 31.24
CA GLU A 74 14.98 5.51 31.44
C GLU A 74 15.93 5.54 32.63
N ASN A 75 17.14 6.08 32.44
CA ASN A 75 18.18 6.14 33.49
C ASN A 75 18.46 4.77 34.16
N LYS A 76 18.48 3.69 33.37
CA LYS A 76 18.63 2.29 33.82
C LYS A 76 17.48 1.74 34.67
N VAL A 77 16.36 2.46 34.77
CA VAL A 77 15.13 2.01 35.42
C VAL A 77 14.13 1.54 34.37
N LEU A 78 13.57 0.35 34.54
CA LEU A 78 12.49 -0.16 33.70
C LEU A 78 11.24 0.71 33.90
N LYS A 79 10.73 1.30 32.80
CA LYS A 79 9.53 2.16 32.81
C LYS A 79 8.30 1.49 32.23
N GLY A 80 8.47 0.46 31.41
CA GLY A 80 7.38 -0.26 30.79
C GLY A 80 7.86 -1.11 29.62
N PHE A 81 6.91 -1.57 28.82
CA PHE A 81 7.16 -2.35 27.61
C PHE A 81 6.38 -1.76 26.44
N GLU A 82 7.02 -1.74 25.27
CA GLU A 82 6.37 -1.50 23.98
C GLU A 82 5.86 -2.82 23.41
N ALA A 83 4.61 -2.82 22.97
CA ALA A 83 3.94 -3.95 22.33
C ALA A 83 4.24 -3.94 20.83
N LEU A 84 4.92 -4.97 20.33
CA LEU A 84 5.33 -5.11 18.94
C LEU A 84 4.67 -6.35 18.33
N SER A 85 3.77 -6.17 17.37
CA SER A 85 3.24 -7.28 16.58
C SER A 85 4.30 -7.82 15.63
N ARG A 86 4.34 -9.13 15.46
CA ARG A 86 5.19 -9.86 14.50
C ARG A 86 4.37 -10.91 13.78
#